data_AF-A0A535BBB1-F1
#
_entry.id   AF-A0A535BBB1-F1
#
_cell.length_a   1.000
_cell.length_b   1.000
_cell.length_c   1.000
_cell.angle_alpha   90.00
_cell.angle_beta   90.00
_cell.angle_gamma   90.00
#
_symmetry.space_group_name_H-M   'P 1'
#
loop_
_entity.id
_entity.type
_entity.pdbx_description
1 polymer ?
#
loop_
_entity_poly.entity_id
_entity_poly.type
_entity_poly.pdbx_seq_one_letter_code
_entity_poly.pdbx_strand_id
1 'polypeptide(L)'
;MRFLVIASHRSADIEAGIAKSIERLKREHICQTLELAGLDDNETADLIGGLGFARPSHQLVTTLLEATAGNPLFIQEAMRQLAQDSAIGERGGYLVTTMPASHVR
;
A
#
# COMPACT_ATOMS: atom_id res chain seq x y z
N MET A 1 15.50 28.46 20.33
CA MET A 1 15.70 27.42 19.30
C MET A 1 14.42 26.60 19.20
N ARG A 2 13.88 26.37 18.00
CA ARG A 2 12.62 25.64 17.78
C ARG A 2 12.96 24.32 17.10
N PHE A 3 12.42 23.20 17.58
CA PHE A 3 12.66 21.87 17.01
C PHE A 3 11.33 21.18 16.69
N LEU A 4 11.35 20.31 15.67
CA LEU A 4 10.26 19.42 15.29
C LEU A 4 10.81 17.99 15.28
N VAL A 5 10.09 17.07 15.91
CA VAL A 5 10.43 15.64 15.91
C VAL A 5 9.35 14.92 15.12
N ILE A 6 9.78 14.09 14.17
CA ILE A 6 8.91 13.19 13.41
C ILE A 6 9.32 11.76 13.76
N ALA A 7 8.35 10.92 14.11
CA ALA A 7 8.56 9.53 14.43
C ALA A 7 7.47 8.68 13.76
N SER A 8 7.82 7.45 13.39
CA SER A 8 6.91 6.45 12.85
C SER A 8 6.97 5.20 13.71
N HIS A 9 5.84 4.53 13.91
CA HIS A 9 5.80 3.23 14.59
C HIS A 9 4.82 2.29 13.89
N ARG A 10 5.02 0.98 14.07
CA ARG A 10 4.05 -0.05 13.66
C ARG A 10 3.23 -0.46 14.88
N SER A 11 1.92 -0.35 14.81
CA SER A 11 1.02 -0.61 15.95
C SER A 11 1.02 -2.07 16.41
N ALA A 12 1.34 -3.02 15.52
CA ALA A 12 1.28 -4.46 15.80
C ALA A 12 2.46 -4.99 16.64
N ASP A 13 3.62 -4.32 16.63
CA ASP A 13 4.88 -4.88 17.14
C ASP A 13 5.56 -3.95 18.16
N ILE A 14 4.77 -3.17 18.90
CA ILE A 14 5.30 -2.18 19.83
C ILE A 14 5.45 -2.75 21.25
N GLU A 15 6.64 -2.61 21.83
CA GLU A 15 6.87 -2.98 23.21
C GLU A 15 5.98 -2.13 24.14
N ALA A 16 5.39 -2.75 25.16
CA ALA A 16 4.41 -2.10 26.05
C ALA A 16 4.93 -0.78 26.68
N GLY A 17 6.22 -0.70 27.02
CA GLY A 17 6.83 0.52 27.56
C GLY A 17 6.85 1.68 26.56
N ILE A 18 7.14 1.39 25.29
CA ILE A 18 7.14 2.35 24.20
C ILE A 18 5.70 2.75 23.87
N ALA A 19 4.78 1.79 23.77
CA ALA A 19 3.36 2.03 23.54
C ALA A 19 2.78 3.03 24.55
N LYS A 20 3.06 2.82 25.84
CA LYS A 20 2.64 3.72 26.91
C LYS A 20 3.25 5.12 26.77
N SER A 21 4.48 5.22 26.30
CA SER A 21 5.16 6.50 26.09
C SER A 21 4.57 7.27 24.90
N ILE A 22 4.26 6.58 23.81
CA ILE A 22 3.55 7.16 22.66
C ILE A 22 2.15 7.64 23.05
N GLU A 23 1.38 6.82 23.77
CA GLU A 23 0.05 7.21 24.26
C GLU A 23 0.09 8.42 25.21
N ARG A 24 1.18 8.58 25.97
CA ARG A 24 1.39 9.81 26.75
C ARG A 24 1.65 11.02 25.84
N LEU A 25 2.50 10.88 24.83
CA LEU A 25 2.79 11.96 23.88
C LEU A 25 1.55 12.37 23.08
N LYS A 26 0.74 11.42 22.62
CA LYS A 26 -0.50 11.68 21.85
C LYS A 26 -1.54 12.50 22.63
N ARG A 27 -1.47 12.52 23.97
CA ARG A 27 -2.33 13.35 24.82
C ARG A 27 -1.85 14.80 24.96
N GLU A 28 -0.60 15.09 24.59
CA GLU A 28 -0.07 16.44 24.63
C GLU A 28 -0.55 17.25 23.41
N HIS A 29 -0.91 18.52 23.63
CA HIS A 29 -1.48 19.36 22.56
C HIS A 29 -0.47 19.70 21.44
N ILE A 30 0.81 19.49 21.71
CA ILE A 30 1.91 19.68 20.76
C ILE A 30 2.09 18.47 19.83
N CYS A 31 1.45 17.34 20.12
CA CYS A 31 1.59 16.12 19.35
C CYS A 31 0.48 16.02 18.32
N GLN A 32 0.86 15.83 17.06
CA GLN A 32 -0.06 15.47 15.98
C GLN A 32 0.23 14.05 15.55
N THR A 33 -0.84 13.27 15.31
CA THR A 33 -0.74 11.90 14.79
C THR A 33 -1.30 11.86 13.38
N LEU A 34 -0.59 11.17 12.50
CA LEU A 34 -1.05 10.82 11.17
C LEU A 34 -1.04 9.29 11.08
N GLU A 35 -2.22 8.69 10.94
CA GLU A 35 -2.34 7.26 10.68
C GLU A 35 -2.02 7.02 9.19
N LEU A 36 -1.02 6.17 8.93
CA LEU A 36 -0.66 5.76 7.56
C LEU A 36 -1.33 4.42 7.26
N ALA A 37 -2.39 4.47 6.47
CA ALA A 37 -3.08 3.29 5.96
C ALA A 37 -2.40 2.74 4.69
N GLY A 38 -2.79 1.54 4.28
CA GLY A 38 -2.51 1.07 2.92
C GLY A 38 -3.23 1.94 1.88
N LEU A 39 -2.73 1.91 0.66
CA LEU A 39 -3.31 2.64 -0.48
C LEU A 39 -4.75 2.18 -0.74
N ASP A 40 -5.58 3.12 -1.18
CA ASP A 40 -6.92 2.84 -1.70
C ASP A 40 -6.92 2.45 -3.19
N ASP A 41 -8.10 2.26 -3.79
CA ASP A 41 -8.26 1.89 -5.20
C ASP A 41 -7.63 2.91 -6.16
N ASN A 42 -7.81 4.21 -5.90
CA ASN A 42 -7.31 5.26 -6.77
C ASN A 42 -5.79 5.39 -6.62
N GLU A 43 -5.31 5.40 -5.38
CA GLU A 43 -3.87 5.48 -5.09
C GLU A 43 -3.12 4.25 -5.63
N THR A 44 -3.75 3.08 -5.60
CA THR A 44 -3.20 1.86 -6.20
C THR A 44 -3.18 1.94 -7.72
N ALA A 45 -4.25 2.42 -8.35
CA ALA A 45 -4.26 2.63 -9.80
C ALA A 45 -3.19 3.64 -10.25
N ASP A 46 -3.00 4.71 -9.47
CA ASP A 46 -1.98 5.74 -9.71
C ASP A 46 -0.56 5.18 -9.54
N LEU A 47 -0.33 4.37 -8.49
CA LEU A 47 0.94 3.67 -8.30
C LEU A 47 1.25 2.76 -9.49
N ILE A 48 0.28 1.95 -9.92
CA ILE A 48 0.44 1.06 -11.09
C ILE A 48 0.76 1.87 -12.34
N GLY A 49 0.05 2.98 -12.57
CA GLY A 49 0.35 3.92 -13.66
C GLY A 49 1.78 4.47 -13.58
N GLY A 50 2.23 4.86 -12.38
CA GLY A 50 3.58 5.33 -12.12
C GLY A 50 4.69 4.29 -12.36
N LEU A 51 4.34 2.99 -12.33
CA LEU A 51 5.23 1.89 -12.69
C LEU A 51 5.30 1.63 -14.20
N GLY A 52 4.57 2.40 -15.02
CA GLY A 52 4.53 2.26 -16.49
C GLY A 52 3.40 1.37 -17.01
N PHE A 53 2.51 0.92 -16.12
CA PHE A 53 1.36 0.09 -16.46
C PHE A 53 0.12 0.96 -16.63
N ALA A 54 -0.14 1.39 -17.87
CA ALA A 54 -1.26 2.28 -18.15
C ALA A 54 -2.63 1.58 -17.99
N ARG A 55 -3.61 2.34 -17.48
CA ARG A 55 -5.04 1.96 -17.42
C ARG A 55 -5.27 0.59 -16.78
N PRO A 56 -4.88 0.37 -15.51
CA PRO A 56 -5.25 -0.86 -14.80
C PRO A 56 -6.77 -0.99 -14.74
N SER A 57 -7.27 -2.20 -15.02
CA SER A 57 -8.68 -2.52 -14.80
C SER A 57 -9.00 -2.49 -13.31
N HIS A 58 -10.24 -2.13 -12.97
CA HIS A 58 -10.73 -2.18 -11.58
C HIS A 58 -10.52 -3.56 -10.96
N GLN A 59 -10.73 -4.64 -11.72
CA GLN A 59 -10.52 -6.00 -11.21
C GLN A 59 -9.07 -6.26 -10.81
N LEU A 60 -8.09 -5.79 -11.60
CA LEU A 60 -6.67 -5.91 -11.26
C LEU A 60 -6.33 -5.12 -9.99
N VAL A 61 -6.82 -3.89 -9.88
CA VAL A 61 -6.63 -3.03 -8.71
C VAL A 61 -7.18 -3.71 -7.45
N THR A 62 -8.44 -4.13 -7.47
CA THR A 62 -9.06 -4.82 -6.32
C THR A 62 -8.31 -6.10 -5.95
N THR A 63 -7.88 -6.90 -6.94
CA THR A 63 -7.11 -8.13 -6.68
C THR A 63 -5.79 -7.83 -5.97
N LEU A 64 -5.07 -6.81 -6.41
CA LEU A 64 -3.82 -6.39 -5.78
C LEU A 64 -4.05 -5.83 -4.39
N LEU A 65 -5.08 -5.01 -4.19
CA LEU A 65 -5.44 -4.48 -2.88
C LEU A 65 -5.76 -5.58 -1.87
N GLU A 66 -6.57 -6.57 -2.26
CA GLU A 66 -6.91 -7.70 -1.39
C GLU A 66 -5.68 -8.53 -1.02
N ALA A 67 -4.76 -8.75 -1.97
CA ALA A 67 -3.54 -9.54 -1.75
C ALA A 67 -2.50 -8.80 -0.91
N THR A 68 -2.42 -7.47 -1.03
CA THR A 68 -1.32 -6.65 -0.48
C THR A 68 -1.74 -5.77 0.69
N ALA A 69 -3.04 -5.71 0.99
CA ALA A 69 -3.65 -4.77 1.93
C ALA A 69 -3.26 -3.31 1.64
N GLY A 70 -3.12 -2.95 0.36
CA GLY A 70 -2.71 -1.61 -0.07
C GLY A 70 -1.25 -1.27 0.21
N ASN A 71 -0.40 -2.24 0.57
CA ASN A 71 1.01 -1.96 0.83
C ASN A 71 1.75 -1.64 -0.49
N PRO A 72 2.31 -0.42 -0.67
CA PRO A 72 2.95 -0.03 -1.92
C PRO A 72 4.08 -0.97 -2.36
N LEU A 73 4.88 -1.48 -1.43
CA LEU A 73 5.99 -2.38 -1.73
C LEU A 73 5.47 -3.71 -2.28
N PHE A 74 4.41 -4.26 -1.69
CA PHE A 74 3.83 -5.52 -2.13
C PHE A 74 3.05 -5.37 -3.44
N ILE A 75 2.41 -4.22 -3.69
CA ILE A 75 1.79 -3.92 -4.99
C ILE A 75 2.85 -3.89 -6.09
N GLN A 76 3.98 -3.20 -5.83
CA GLN A 76 5.10 -3.15 -6.77
C GLN A 76 5.66 -4.54 -7.07
N GLU A 77 5.84 -5.35 -6.04
CA GLU A 77 6.38 -6.69 -6.18
C GLU A 77 5.42 -7.63 -6.92
N ALA A 78 4.12 -7.57 -6.61
CA ALA A 78 3.11 -8.34 -7.32
C ALA A 78 3.02 -7.94 -8.81
N MET A 79 3.06 -6.64 -9.12
CA MET A 79 3.09 -6.18 -10.52
C MET A 79 4.37 -6.62 -11.24
N ARG A 80 5.53 -6.53 -10.57
CA ARG A 80 6.81 -7.01 -11.10
C ARG A 80 6.73 -8.50 -11.44
N GLN A 81 6.17 -9.32 -10.54
CA GLN A 81 6.00 -10.75 -10.75
C GLN A 81 5.02 -11.04 -11.91
N LEU A 82 3.84 -10.41 -11.92
CA LEU A 82 2.88 -10.59 -13.01
C LEU A 82 3.46 -10.21 -14.38
N ALA A 83 4.29 -9.17 -14.45
CA ALA A 83 4.98 -8.79 -15.67
C ALA A 83 6.04 -9.83 -16.10
N GLN A 84 6.82 -10.36 -15.14
CA GLN A 84 7.83 -11.39 -15.40
C GLN A 84 7.20 -12.70 -15.88
N ASP A 85 6.05 -13.08 -15.30
CA ASP A 85 5.34 -14.30 -15.63
C ASP A 85 4.50 -14.18 -16.92
N SER A 86 4.54 -13.03 -17.60
CA SER A 86 3.65 -12.70 -18.74
C SER A 86 2.16 -12.89 -18.38
N ALA A 87 1.84 -12.67 -17.11
CA ALA A 87 0.52 -12.85 -16.50
C ALA A 87 -0.35 -11.57 -16.57
N ILE A 88 0.07 -10.59 -17.35
CA ILE A 88 -0.66 -9.36 -17.64
C ILE A 88 -0.91 -9.24 -19.14
N GLY A 89 -2.05 -8.65 -19.51
CA GLY A 89 -2.41 -8.41 -20.90
C GLY A 89 -3.41 -7.28 -21.04
N GLU A 90 -3.74 -6.92 -22.27
CA GLU A 90 -4.70 -5.87 -22.56
C GLU A 90 -6.05 -6.45 -23.00
N ARG A 91 -7.15 -5.97 -22.42
CA ARG A 91 -8.52 -6.28 -22.86
C ARG A 91 -9.33 -4.99 -22.89
N GLY A 92 -9.82 -4.64 -24.09
CA GLY A 92 -10.65 -3.43 -24.26
C GLY A 92 -9.96 -2.13 -23.86
N GLY A 93 -8.63 -2.02 -23.99
CA GLY A 93 -7.88 -0.83 -23.60
C GLY A 93 -7.46 -0.76 -22.13
N TYR A 94 -7.74 -1.82 -21.35
CA TYR A 94 -7.39 -1.92 -19.93
C TYR A 94 -6.38 -3.03 -19.70
N LEU A 95 -5.45 -2.78 -18.77
CA LEU A 95 -4.55 -3.80 -18.27
C LEU A 95 -5.30 -4.75 -17.33
N VAL A 96 -5.25 -6.03 -17.64
CA VAL A 96 -5.89 -7.11 -16.89
C VAL A 96 -4.85 -8.16 -16.52
N THR A 97 -5.09 -8.88 -15.42
CA THR A 97 -4.35 -10.12 -15.15
C THR A 97 -4.94 -11.27 -15.99
N THR A 98 -4.08 -12.12 -16.52
CA THR A 98 -4.45 -13.36 -17.21
C THR A 98 -4.50 -14.56 -16.25
N MET A 99 -4.00 -14.38 -15.02
CA MET A 99 -4.07 -15.39 -13.95
C MET A 99 -5.32 -15.19 -13.09
N PRO A 100 -5.94 -16.27 -12.60
CA PRO A 100 -7.04 -16.17 -11.65
C PRO A 100 -6.55 -15.59 -10.32
N ALA A 101 -7.39 -14.76 -9.68
CA ALA A 101 -7.08 -14.01 -8.46
C ALA A 101 -6.54 -14.87 -7.29
N SER A 102 -6.77 -16.18 -7.30
CA SER A 102 -6.28 -17.14 -6.31
C SER A 102 -4.75 -17.32 -6.30
N HIS A 103 -4.03 -16.90 -7.35
CA HIS A 103 -2.58 -17.09 -7.49
C HIS A 103 -1.75 -15.83 -7.19
N VAL A 104 -2.39 -14.72 -6.83
CA VAL A 104 -1.71 -13.44 -6.49
C VAL A 104 -1.38 -13.37 -4.99
N ARG A 105 -1.57 -14.47 -4.25
CA ARG A 105 -1.30 -14.57 -2.80
C ARG A 105 0.12 -14.98 -2.49
#